data_AF-A0A1M7BHJ3-F1
#
_entry.id   AF-A0A1M7BHJ3-F1
#
_cell.length_a   1.000
_cell.length_b   1.000
_cell.length_c   1.000
_cell.angle_alpha   90.00
_cell.angle_beta   90.00
_cell.angle_gamma   90.00
#
_symmetry.space_group_name_H-M   'P 1'
#
loop_
_entity.id
_entity.type
_entity.pdbx_description
1 polymer ?
#
loop_
_entity_poly.entity_id
_entity_poly.type
_entity_poly.pdbx_seq_one_letter_code
_entity_poly.pdbx_strand_id
1 'polypeptide(L)'
;MKKTFMKKCIKNEDGFTLIEMLLVLLVISVLIILIIPNIAAQSSNVQNTGCDAQVKMVQSQVEAYTLNEGSDPANIGALVSGGYITSEQTACANDVQIVVTNGQAQRASSGN
;
A
#
# COMPACT_ATOMS: atom_id res chain seq x y z
N MET A 1 72.84 14.46 26.06
CA MET A 1 72.64 14.20 24.61
C MET A 1 71.72 13.01 24.43
N LYS A 2 70.53 13.21 23.86
CA LYS A 2 69.90 12.30 22.88
C LYS A 2 68.67 13.01 22.30
N LYS A 3 68.77 13.34 21.02
CA LYS A 3 67.85 14.18 20.24
C LYS A 3 66.48 13.52 20.11
N THR A 4 65.44 14.31 20.38
CA THR A 4 64.05 14.11 19.94
C THR A 4 64.00 13.86 18.44
N PHE A 5 63.36 12.77 18.01
CA PHE A 5 62.92 12.59 16.63
C PHE A 5 61.51 11.98 16.63
N MET A 6 60.52 12.85 16.84
CA MET A 6 59.11 12.52 16.68
C MET A 6 58.82 12.45 15.18
N LYS A 7 58.74 11.24 14.63
CA LYS A 7 58.41 10.98 13.22
C LYS A 7 56.92 11.29 13.02
N LYS A 8 56.60 12.42 12.38
CA LYS A 8 55.24 12.82 12.05
C LYS A 8 54.72 11.95 10.90
N CYS A 9 53.83 11.01 11.18
CA CYS A 9 53.08 10.28 10.17
C CYS A 9 52.02 11.20 9.57
N ILE A 10 52.18 11.58 8.31
CA ILE A 10 51.10 12.20 7.51
C ILE A 10 50.15 11.04 7.16
N LYS A 11 48.95 11.03 7.74
CA LYS A 11 47.87 10.16 7.29
C LYS A 11 47.31 10.76 6.01
N ASN A 12 47.40 10.02 4.91
CA ASN A 12 46.75 10.38 3.66
C ASN A 12 45.28 10.03 3.81
N GLU A 13 44.46 11.02 4.21
CA GLU A 13 43.01 10.89 4.23
C GLU A 13 42.52 11.21 2.80
N ASP A 14 42.69 10.26 1.88
CA ASP A 14 42.11 10.32 0.54
C ASP A 14 40.59 10.20 0.69
N GLY A 15 39.95 11.34 0.92
CA GLY A 15 38.52 11.47 1.14
C GLY A 15 37.75 11.55 -0.16
N PHE A 16 36.59 10.89 -0.14
CA PHE A 16 35.50 10.94 -1.12
C PHE A 16 35.48 12.24 -1.94
N THR A 17 35.84 12.15 -3.21
CA THR A 17 35.83 13.29 -4.14
C THR A 17 34.41 13.66 -4.54
N LEU A 18 34.19 14.91 -4.95
CA LEU A 18 32.90 15.34 -5.50
C LEU A 18 32.50 14.53 -6.75
N ILE A 19 33.49 14.10 -7.54
CA ILE A 19 33.29 13.26 -8.73
C ILE A 19 32.74 11.90 -8.34
N GLU A 20 33.24 11.28 -7.26
CA GLU A 20 32.72 10.01 -6.78
C GLU A 20 31.25 10.14 -6.33
N MET A 21 30.87 11.25 -5.67
CA MET A 21 29.46 11.44 -5.29
C MET A 21 28.56 11.65 -6.51
N LEU A 22 29.05 12.32 -7.55
CA LEU A 22 28.32 12.50 -8.80
C LEU A 22 28.06 11.17 -9.52
N LEU A 23 29.06 10.28 -9.60
CA LEU A 23 28.88 8.96 -10.21
C LEU A 23 27.91 8.09 -9.41
N VAL A 24 27.92 8.19 -8.08
CA VAL A 24 26.97 7.46 -7.22
C VAL A 24 25.54 7.94 -7.44
N LEU A 25 25.31 9.26 -7.44
CA LEU A 25 23.97 9.81 -7.70
C LEU A 25 23.48 9.47 -9.12
N LEU A 26 24.37 9.46 -10.10
CA LEU A 26 24.06 9.02 -11.47
C LEU A 26 23.53 7.58 -11.47
N VAL A 27 24.25 6.64 -10.85
CA VAL A 27 23.83 5.24 -10.80
C VAL A 27 22.52 5.07 -10.02
N ILE A 28 22.39 5.71 -8.85
CA ILE A 28 21.15 5.65 -8.04
C ILE A 28 19.95 6.20 -8.84
N SER A 29 20.12 7.26 -9.62
CA SER A 29 19.02 7.83 -10.42
C SER A 29 18.47 6.84 -11.44
N VAL A 30 19.33 6.11 -12.14
CA VAL A 30 18.94 5.08 -13.11
C VAL A 30 18.23 3.92 -12.43
N LEU A 31 18.73 3.49 -11.26
CA LEU A 31 18.09 2.42 -10.49
C LEU A 31 16.69 2.82 -10.02
N ILE A 32 16.51 4.05 -9.52
CA ILE A 32 15.21 4.55 -9.06
C ILE A 32 14.17 4.53 -10.20
N ILE A 33 14.55 4.96 -11.41
CA ILE A 33 13.66 4.98 -12.59
C ILE A 33 13.16 3.58 -12.92
N LEU A 34 13.99 2.54 -12.76
CA LEU A 34 13.58 1.15 -13.01
C LEU A 34 12.72 0.57 -11.88
N ILE A 35 12.99 0.96 -10.63
CA ILE A 35 12.35 0.38 -9.43
C ILE A 35 10.95 0.98 -9.18
N ILE A 36 10.80 2.31 -9.27
CA ILE A 36 9.52 3.00 -9.00
C ILE A 36 8.32 2.43 -9.77
N PRO A 37 8.37 2.27 -11.11
CA PRO A 37 7.21 1.80 -11.87
C PRO A 37 6.80 0.38 -11.46
N ASN A 38 7.77 -0.46 -11.13
CA ASN A 38 7.52 -1.83 -10.68
C ASN A 38 6.82 -1.85 -9.30
N ILE A 39 7.28 -1.04 -8.35
CA ILE A 39 6.64 -0.91 -7.04
C ILE A 39 5.22 -0.34 -7.16
N ALA A 40 5.03 0.70 -7.97
CA ALA A 40 3.73 1.34 -8.17
C ALA A 40 2.70 0.36 -8.78
N ALA A 41 3.10 -0.41 -9.80
CA ALA A 41 2.25 -1.44 -10.40
C ALA A 41 1.88 -2.53 -9.39
N GLN A 42 2.85 -3.00 -8.60
CA GLN A 42 2.60 -4.01 -7.57
C GLN A 42 1.67 -3.50 -6.46
N SER A 43 1.82 -2.24 -6.05
CA SER A 43 0.93 -1.61 -5.07
C SER A 43 -0.53 -1.58 -5.56
N SER A 44 -0.76 -1.19 -6.81
CA SER A 44 -2.10 -1.19 -7.41
C SER A 44 -2.71 -2.60 -7.46
N ASN A 45 -1.93 -3.61 -7.83
CA ASN A 45 -2.37 -5.01 -7.85
C ASN A 45 -2.75 -5.52 -6.45
N VAL A 46 -1.96 -5.18 -5.43
CA VAL A 46 -2.24 -5.52 -4.02
C VAL A 46 -3.53 -4.84 -3.55
N GLN A 47 -3.72 -3.56 -3.86
CA GLN A 47 -4.95 -2.83 -3.52
C GLN A 47 -6.19 -3.46 -4.18
N ASN A 48 -6.09 -3.83 -5.47
CA ASN A 48 -7.17 -4.50 -6.18
C ASN A 48 -7.50 -5.87 -5.60
N THR A 49 -6.48 -6.69 -5.34
CA THR A 49 -6.66 -8.03 -4.76
C THR A 49 -7.22 -7.96 -3.34
N GLY A 50 -6.75 -6.99 -2.54
CA GLY A 50 -7.28 -6.71 -1.20
C GLY A 50 -8.74 -6.29 -1.26
N CYS A 51 -9.10 -5.44 -2.22
CA CYS A 51 -10.49 -5.02 -2.44
C CYS A 51 -11.39 -6.19 -2.83
N ASP A 52 -10.93 -7.09 -3.71
CA ASP A 52 -11.70 -8.29 -4.08
C ASP A 52 -11.91 -9.23 -2.88
N ALA A 53 -10.90 -9.36 -1.99
CA ALA A 53 -11.05 -10.10 -0.74
C ALA A 53 -12.04 -9.42 0.22
N GLN A 54 -12.01 -8.09 0.30
CA GLN A 54 -12.94 -7.32 1.13
C GLN A 54 -14.39 -7.42 0.63
N VAL A 55 -14.61 -7.39 -0.69
CA VAL A 55 -15.92 -7.63 -1.28
C VAL A 55 -16.45 -9.02 -0.92
N LYS A 56 -15.60 -10.06 -0.99
CA LYS A 56 -15.99 -11.41 -0.56
C LYS A 56 -16.33 -11.48 0.93
N MET A 57 -15.56 -10.80 1.78
CA MET A 57 -15.87 -10.70 3.20
C MET A 57 -17.23 -10.03 3.43
N VAL A 58 -17.50 -8.91 2.75
CA VAL A 58 -18.81 -8.23 2.81
C VAL A 58 -19.92 -9.13 2.27
N GLN A 59 -19.68 -9.92 1.22
CA GLN A 59 -20.63 -10.90 0.71
C GLN A 59 -20.99 -11.95 1.76
N SER A 60 -20.01 -12.47 2.51
CA SER A 60 -20.29 -13.39 3.62
C SER A 60 -21.14 -12.73 4.72
N GLN A 61 -20.99 -11.42 4.93
CA GLN A 61 -21.82 -10.66 5.86
C GLN A 61 -23.24 -10.41 5.32
N VAL A 62 -23.40 -10.24 4.00
CA VAL A 62 -24.71 -10.21 3.35
C VAL A 62 -25.43 -11.54 3.56
N GLU A 63 -24.74 -12.66 3.33
CA GLU A 63 -25.31 -13.99 3.57
C GLU A 63 -25.70 -14.19 5.04
N ALA A 64 -24.86 -13.75 5.97
CA ALA A 64 -25.17 -13.79 7.40
C ALA A 64 -26.42 -12.95 7.73
N TYR A 65 -26.55 -11.75 7.16
CA TYR A 65 -27.75 -10.92 7.31
C TYR A 65 -28.99 -11.64 6.80
N THR A 66 -28.94 -12.19 5.59
CA THR A 66 -30.08 -12.90 4.98
C THR A 66 -30.50 -14.11 5.82
N LEU A 67 -29.55 -14.82 6.45
CA LEU A 67 -29.85 -15.95 7.34
C LEU A 67 -30.54 -15.52 8.65
N ASN A 68 -30.19 -14.37 9.21
CA ASN A 68 -30.74 -13.90 10.48
C ASN A 68 -32.07 -13.14 10.30
N GLU A 69 -32.15 -12.28 9.29
CA GLU A 69 -33.29 -11.38 9.05
C GLU A 69 -34.31 -11.96 8.04
N GLY A 70 -33.97 -13.06 7.36
CA GLY A 70 -34.84 -13.74 6.39
C GLY A 70 -35.06 -12.97 5.09
N SER A 71 -34.33 -11.89 4.86
CA SER A 71 -34.37 -11.08 3.64
C SER A 71 -33.01 -10.48 3.34
N ASP A 72 -32.73 -10.21 2.06
CA ASP A 72 -31.48 -9.57 1.65
C ASP A 72 -31.41 -8.12 2.14
N PRO A 73 -30.21 -7.64 2.52
CA PRO A 73 -30.04 -6.26 2.93
C PRO A 73 -30.35 -5.30 1.75
N ALA A 74 -31.14 -4.26 2.03
CA ALA A 74 -31.54 -3.29 1.01
C ALA A 74 -30.37 -2.47 0.45
N ASN A 75 -29.32 -2.27 1.25
CA ASN A 75 -28.09 -1.56 0.89
C ASN A 75 -26.99 -1.89 1.90
N ILE A 76 -25.77 -1.43 1.63
CA ILE A 76 -24.62 -1.63 2.53
C ILE A 76 -24.81 -1.00 3.91
N GLY A 77 -25.61 0.07 4.01
CA GLY A 77 -25.93 0.73 5.28
C GLY A 77 -26.77 -0.15 6.22
N ALA A 78 -27.59 -1.07 5.68
CA ALA A 78 -28.30 -2.05 6.48
C ALA A 78 -27.34 -3.00 7.22
N LEU A 79 -26.22 -3.36 6.57
CA LEU A 79 -25.18 -4.19 7.19
C LEU A 79 -24.42 -3.43 8.29
N VAL A 80 -24.16 -2.14 8.09
CA VAL A 80 -23.53 -1.28 9.12
C VAL A 80 -24.46 -1.14 10.32
N SER A 81 -25.73 -0.83 10.07
CA SER A 81 -26.74 -0.61 11.12
C SER A 81 -27.03 -1.89 11.89
N GLY A 82 -27.00 -3.05 11.22
CA GLY A 82 -27.13 -4.36 11.83
C GLY A 82 -25.85 -4.88 12.52
N GLY A 83 -24.74 -4.14 12.46
CA GLY A 83 -23.48 -4.53 13.10
C GLY A 83 -22.73 -5.67 12.40
N TYR A 84 -23.08 -6.00 11.16
CA TYR A 84 -22.41 -7.05 10.38
C TYR A 84 -21.08 -6.57 9.79
N ILE A 85 -20.95 -5.27 9.54
CA ILE A 85 -19.71 -4.62 9.10
C ILE A 85 -19.51 -3.27 9.81
N THR A 86 -18.28 -2.78 9.82
CA THR A 86 -17.96 -1.42 10.29
C THR A 86 -18.08 -0.39 9.16
N SER A 87 -18.17 0.90 9.51
CA SER A 87 -18.19 1.99 8.52
C SER A 87 -16.91 2.08 7.69
N GLU A 88 -15.78 1.58 8.21
CA GLU A 88 -14.52 1.53 7.47
C GLU A 88 -14.52 0.44 6.39
N GLN A 89 -15.38 -0.56 6.54
CA GLN A 89 -15.47 -1.68 5.60
C GLN A 89 -16.35 -1.40 4.39
N THR A 90 -16.97 -0.21 4.29
CA THR A 90 -17.79 0.19 3.14
C THR A 90 -16.96 0.62 1.93
N ALA A 91 -15.65 0.81 2.10
CA ALA A 91 -14.74 1.18 1.04
C ALA A 91 -13.47 0.33 1.10
N CYS A 92 -12.84 0.17 -0.05
CA CYS A 92 -11.52 -0.44 -0.18
C CYS A 92 -10.41 0.58 0.13
N ALA A 93 -9.19 0.08 0.34
CA ALA A 93 -8.01 0.92 0.62
C ALA A 93 -7.64 1.92 -0.50
N ASN A 94 -8.22 1.76 -1.70
CA ASN A 94 -8.08 2.65 -2.84
C ASN A 94 -9.32 3.53 -3.05
N ASP A 95 -10.10 3.76 -1.99
CA ASP A 95 -11.33 4.58 -1.95
C ASP A 95 -12.48 4.09 -2.84
N VAL A 96 -12.36 2.90 -3.43
CA VAL A 96 -13.44 2.26 -4.18
C VAL A 96 -14.53 1.80 -3.20
N GLN A 97 -15.70 2.41 -3.31
CA GLN A 97 -16.86 2.05 -2.48
C GLN A 97 -17.34 0.64 -2.80
N ILE A 98 -17.86 -0.05 -1.79
CA ILE A 98 -18.54 -1.34 -1.94
C ILE A 98 -20.04 -1.06 -1.85
N VAL A 99 -20.79 -1.58 -2.81
CA VAL A 99 -22.26 -1.47 -2.86
C VAL A 99 -22.87 -2.85 -2.77
N VAL A 100 -24.03 -2.93 -2.13
CA VAL A 100 -24.81 -4.16 -2.05
C VAL A 100 -26.10 -3.95 -2.83
N THR A 101 -26.35 -4.80 -3.82
CA THR A 101 -27.55 -4.74 -4.67
C THR A 101 -28.05 -6.15 -4.91
N ASN A 102 -29.33 -6.40 -4.62
CA ASN A 102 -29.96 -7.72 -4.76
C ASN A 102 -29.18 -8.85 -4.04
N GLY A 103 -28.75 -8.60 -2.80
CA GLY A 103 -28.02 -9.59 -2.00
C GLY A 103 -26.58 -9.88 -2.48
N GLN A 104 -26.02 -9.06 -3.38
CA GLN A 104 -24.66 -9.21 -3.87
C GLN A 104 -23.81 -7.97 -3.57
N ALA A 105 -22.68 -8.18 -2.92
CA ALA A 105 -21.66 -7.17 -2.68
C ALA A 105 -20.78 -7.02 -3.93
N GLN A 106 -20.63 -5.79 -4.41
CA GLN A 106 -19.87 -5.46 -5.60
C GLN A 106 -19.10 -4.16 -5.39
N ARG A 107 -18.01 -4.00 -6.14
CA ARG A 107 -17.29 -2.73 -6.21
C ARG A 107 -18.20 -1.73 -6.93
N ALA A 108 -18.38 -0.53 -6.36
CA ALA A 108 -19.02 0.56 -7.06
C ALA A 108 -18.27 0.77 -8.37
N SER A 109 -19.00 0.88 -9.49
CA SER A 109 -18.38 1.17 -10.77
C SER A 109 -17.57 2.45 -10.61
N SER A 110 -16.24 2.33 -10.75
CA SER A 110 -15.31 3.46 -10.76
C SER A 110 -15.65 4.28 -12.00
N GLY A 111 -16.60 5.19 -11.87
CA GLY A 111 -17.22 5.93 -12.96
C GLY A 111 -17.25 7.42 -12.68
N ASN A 112 -16.06 8.02 -12.57
CA ASN A 112 -15.67 9.19 -13.37
C ASN A 112 -14.15 9.18 -13.54
#